data_AF-A0A966Q956-F1
#
_entry.id   AF-A0A966Q956-F1
#
_cell.length_a   1.000
_cell.length_b   1.000
_cell.length_c   1.000
_cell.angle_alpha   90.00
_cell.angle_beta   90.00
_cell.angle_gamma   90.00
#
_symmetry.space_group_name_H-M   'P 1'
#
loop_
_entity.id
_entity.type
_entity.pdbx_description
1 polymer ?
#
loop_
_entity_poly.entity_id
_entity_poly.type
_entity_poly.pdbx_seq_one_letter_code
_entity_poly.pdbx_strand_id
1 'polypeptide(L)'
;MDSQTTSRIHSPTLDAIQLMLRDLHTRHDEIRHRAAFRGCTKELLAVQQELVDYLLAKKSQLMGQTSTTSSSDTRNYNSFL
;
A
#
# COMPACT_ATOMS: atom_id res chain seq x y z
N MET A 1 -23.41 20.67 -12.31
CA MET A 1 -23.12 19.22 -12.36
C MET A 1 -21.63 19.08 -12.17
N ASP A 2 -21.30 18.84 -10.93
CA ASP A 2 -20.06 19.16 -10.26
C ASP A 2 -19.05 18.08 -10.62
N SER A 3 -18.09 18.42 -11.48
CA SER A 3 -16.98 17.52 -11.81
C SER A 3 -16.04 17.47 -10.61
N GLN A 4 -16.42 16.72 -9.58
CA GLN A 4 -15.47 16.21 -8.59
C GLN A 4 -14.55 15.22 -9.30
N THR A 5 -13.58 15.76 -10.02
CA THR A 5 -12.34 15.08 -10.32
C THR A 5 -11.70 14.80 -8.97
N THR A 6 -12.04 13.65 -8.38
CA THR A 6 -11.18 13.02 -7.38
C THR A 6 -9.86 12.81 -8.09
N SER A 7 -8.95 13.77 -7.94
CA SER A 7 -7.54 13.65 -8.26
C SER A 7 -7.06 12.45 -7.46
N ARG A 8 -7.15 11.26 -8.07
CA ARG A 8 -6.49 10.06 -7.58
C ARG A 8 -5.06 10.50 -7.43
N ILE A 9 -4.63 10.67 -6.19
CA ILE A 9 -3.22 10.76 -5.85
C ILE A 9 -2.65 9.41 -6.25
N HIS A 10 -2.29 9.28 -7.53
CA HIS A 10 -1.76 8.06 -8.10
C HIS A 10 -0.30 8.00 -7.69
N SER A 11 -0.09 7.46 -6.48
CA SER A 11 1.22 7.08 -6.01
C SER A 11 1.38 5.59 -6.28
N PRO A 12 2.32 5.18 -7.15
CA PRO A 12 2.63 3.76 -7.34
C PRO A 12 2.93 3.04 -6.02
N THR A 13 3.48 3.76 -5.04
CA THR A 13 3.73 3.24 -3.69
C THR A 13 2.43 2.98 -2.93
N LEU A 14 1.42 3.85 -3.02
CA LEU A 14 0.11 3.62 -2.41
C LEU A 14 -0.60 2.41 -3.05
N ASP A 15 -0.51 2.27 -4.37
CA ASP A 15 -1.09 1.13 -5.09
C ASP A 15 -0.40 -0.18 -4.69
N ALA A 16 0.93 -0.19 -4.60
CA ALA A 16 1.69 -1.33 -4.10
C ALA A 16 1.30 -1.71 -2.66
N ILE A 17 1.10 -0.72 -1.77
CA ILE A 17 0.64 -0.98 -0.39
C ILE A 17 -0.76 -1.60 -0.38
N GLN A 18 -1.67 -1.14 -1.25
CA GLN A 18 -3.01 -1.72 -1.36
C GLN A 18 -2.99 -3.16 -1.85
N LEU A 19 -2.15 -3.47 -2.86
CA LEU A 19 -1.96 -4.83 -3.34
C LEU A 19 -1.41 -5.73 -2.23
N MET A 20 -0.46 -5.24 -1.43
CA MET A 20 0.14 -6.01 -0.34
C MET A 20 -0.84 -6.27 0.81
N LEU A 21 -1.65 -5.29 1.18
CA LEU A 21 -2.72 -5.47 2.15
C LEU A 21 -3.74 -6.51 1.67
N ARG A 22 -4.09 -6.51 0.37
CA ARG A 22 -5.00 -7.52 -0.19
C ARG A 22 -4.39 -8.92 -0.14
N ASP A 23 -3.11 -9.05 -0.48
CA ASP A 23 -2.41 -10.33 -0.43
C ASP A 23 -2.34 -10.88 1.02
N LEU A 24 -2.01 -10.03 1.98
CA LEU A 24 -1.96 -10.41 3.40
C LEU A 24 -3.33 -10.85 3.95
N HIS A 25 -4.44 -10.29 3.49
CA HIS A 25 -5.78 -10.75 3.88
C HIS A 25 -6.23 -12.00 3.13
N THR A 26 -5.53 -12.37 2.05
CA THR A 26 -5.87 -13.57 1.29
C THR A 26 -5.48 -14.81 2.08
N ARG A 27 -6.37 -15.80 2.07
CA ARG A 27 -6.13 -17.07 2.75
C ARG A 27 -5.18 -17.93 1.93
N HIS A 28 -3.91 -17.95 2.31
CA HIS A 28 -2.87 -18.80 1.71
C HIS A 28 -2.81 -20.16 2.40
N ASP A 29 -3.62 -21.13 1.93
CA ASP A 29 -3.73 -22.46 2.57
C ASP A 29 -2.39 -23.22 2.63
N GLU A 30 -1.51 -23.08 1.63
CA GLU A 30 -0.19 -23.71 1.66
C GLU A 30 0.67 -23.20 2.83
N ILE A 31 0.74 -21.89 3.03
CA ILE A 31 1.50 -21.27 4.11
C ILE A 31 0.91 -21.69 5.47
N ARG A 32 -0.42 -21.68 5.60
CA ARG A 32 -1.13 -22.09 6.82
C ARG A 32 -0.88 -23.56 7.14
N HIS A 33 -0.89 -24.45 6.15
CA HIS A 33 -0.56 -25.86 6.36
C HIS A 33 0.89 -26.05 6.81
N ARG A 34 1.84 -25.35 6.19
CA ARG A 34 3.25 -25.41 6.59
C ARG A 34 3.47 -24.88 8.02
N ALA A 35 2.77 -23.80 8.40
CA ALA A 35 2.84 -23.25 9.75
C ALA A 35 2.21 -24.20 10.78
N ALA A 36 1.06 -24.79 10.47
CA ALA A 36 0.43 -25.80 11.31
C ALA A 36 1.33 -27.04 11.50
N PHE A 37 1.96 -27.51 10.42
CA PHE A 37 2.90 -28.63 10.48
C PHE A 37 4.14 -28.31 11.34
N ARG A 38 4.63 -27.07 11.29
CA ARG A 38 5.75 -26.59 12.12
C ARG A 38 5.34 -26.18 13.54
N GLY A 39 4.04 -26.14 13.85
CA GLY A 39 3.50 -25.67 15.12
C GLY A 39 3.57 -24.15 15.34
N CYS A 40 3.84 -23.36 14.30
CA CYS A 40 4.03 -21.89 14.39
C CYS A 40 2.83 -21.07 13.88
N THR A 41 1.61 -21.62 13.95
CA THR A 41 0.40 -20.96 13.44
C THR A 41 0.10 -19.65 14.17
N LYS A 42 0.37 -19.55 15.47
CA LYS A 42 0.09 -18.34 16.25
C LYS A 42 1.05 -17.21 15.87
N GLU A 43 2.32 -17.56 15.72
CA GLU A 43 3.40 -16.66 15.32
C GLU A 43 3.17 -16.16 13.89
N LEU A 44 2.70 -17.03 12.99
CA LEU A 44 2.33 -16.63 11.63
C LEU A 44 1.24 -15.55 11.65
N LEU A 45 0.18 -15.74 12.45
CA LEU A 45 -0.92 -14.78 12.56
C LEU A 45 -0.48 -13.48 13.23
N ALA A 46 0.38 -13.55 14.24
CA ALA A 46 0.95 -12.37 14.91
C ALA A 46 1.77 -11.53 13.92
N VAL A 47 2.68 -12.15 13.17
CA VAL A 47 3.49 -11.47 12.15
C VAL A 47 2.63 -10.92 11.03
N GLN A 48 1.59 -11.65 10.59
CA GLN A 48 0.66 -11.16 9.59
C GLN A 48 -0.06 -9.89 10.06
N GLN A 49 -0.51 -9.85 11.31
CA GLN A 49 -1.15 -8.67 11.89
C GLN A 49 -0.18 -7.49 11.98
N GLU A 50 1.04 -7.71 12.46
CA GLU A 50 2.09 -6.67 12.53
C GLU A 50 2.39 -6.06 11.15
N LEU A 51 2.43 -6.88 10.10
CA LEU A 51 2.63 -6.43 8.72
C LEU A 51 1.46 -5.59 8.21
N VAL A 52 0.22 -5.98 8.53
CA VAL A 52 -0.98 -5.22 8.18
C VAL A 52 -0.94 -3.84 8.84
N ASP A 53 -0.66 -3.79 10.14
CA ASP A 53 -0.60 -2.54 10.90
C ASP A 53 0.50 -1.61 10.38
N TYR A 54 1.68 -2.15 10.09
CA TYR A 54 2.78 -1.41 9.48
C TYR A 54 2.39 -0.80 8.13
N LEU A 55 1.74 -1.58 7.26
CA LEU A 55 1.32 -1.11 5.94
C LEU A 55 0.21 -0.05 6.02
N LEU A 56 -0.73 -0.18 6.97
CA LEU A 56 -1.75 0.83 7.23
C LEU A 56 -1.15 2.14 7.75
N ALA A 57 -0.22 2.06 8.70
CA ALA A 57 0.52 3.22 9.20
C ALA A 57 1.29 3.91 8.06
N LYS A 58 2.02 3.15 7.25
CA LYS A 58 2.76 3.68 6.09
C LYS A 58 1.85 4.35 5.07
N LYS A 59 0.68 3.76 4.78
CA LYS A 59 -0.35 4.36 3.92
C LYS A 59 -0.83 5.71 4.47
N SER A 60 -1.12 5.78 5.77
CA SER A 60 -1.59 7.00 6.41
C SER A 60 -0.55 8.12 6.36
N GLN A 61 0.73 7.80 6.57
CA GLN A 61 1.84 8.76 6.48
C GLN A 61 1.99 9.32 5.07
N LEU A 62 1.94 8.45 4.05
CA LEU A 62 2.00 8.86 2.65
C LEU A 62 0.82 9.75 2.26
N MET A 63 -0.38 9.48 2.77
CA MET A 63 -1.55 10.33 2.55
C MET A 63 -1.49 11.66 3.32
N GLY A 64 -0.82 11.71 4.48
CA GLY A 64 -0.62 12.94 5.25
C GLY A 64 0.49 13.85 4.71
N GLN A 65 1.45 13.32 3.95
CA GLN A 65 2.58 14.08 3.38
C GLN A 65 2.26 14.74 2.02
N THR A 66 1.22 14.30 1.31
CA THR A 66 0.87 14.85 -0.02
C THR A 66 0.31 16.27 0.04
N SER A 67 0.06 16.82 1.24
CA SER A 67 -0.41 18.20 1.42
C SER A 67 0.71 19.25 1.43
N THR A 68 2.00 18.87 1.50
CA THR A 68 3.11 19.83 1.66
C THR A 68 4.05 19.98 0.46
N THR A 69 3.84 19.25 -0.64
CA THR A 69 4.66 19.37 -1.86
C THR A 69 3.91 20.10 -2.98
N SER A 70 3.47 21.32 -2.70
CA SER A 70 3.25 22.32 -3.74
C SER A 70 4.56 23.06 -3.96
N SER A 71 5.44 22.50 -4.79
CA SER A 71 6.55 23.25 -5.37
C SER A 71 6.69 22.82 -6.82
N SER A 72 6.43 23.81 -7.67
CA SER A 72 6.47 23.80 -9.12
C SER A 72 7.58 22.93 -9.69
N ASP A 73 7.21 21.94 -10.49
CA ASP A 73 8.09 21.41 -11.52
C ASP A 73 7.24 21.15 -12.76
N THR A 74 6.78 22.24 -13.37
CA THR A 74 6.20 22.27 -14.71
C THR A 74 7.30 21.91 -15.70
N ARG A 75 7.68 20.63 -15.79
CA ARG A 75 8.62 20.16 -16.82
C ARG A 75 7.85 20.03 -18.13
N ASN A 76 7.81 21.13 -18.85
CA ASN A 76 7.34 21.25 -20.22
C ASN A 76 8.23 20.39 -21.13
N TYR A 77 7.75 19.20 -21.49
CA TYR A 77 8.38 18.34 -22.50
C TYR A 77 7.93 18.76 -23.91
N ASN A 78 8.36 19.94 -24.35
CA ASN A 78 8.36 20.32 -25.78
C ASN A 78 9.81 20.64 -26.18
N SER A 79 10.63 19.59 -26.29
CA SER A 79 12.01 19.71 -26.75
C SER A 79 12.48 18.43 -27.45
N PHE A 80 11.69 17.87 -28.38
CA PHE A 80 12.29 17.08 -29.45
C PHE A 80 11.55 17.39 -30.76
N LEU A 81 12.38 17.67 -31.76
CA LEU A 81 12.11 18.06 -33.15
C LEU A 81 10.96 17.30 -33.82
#